data_AF-A0A9D4T9Y8-F1
#
_entry.id   AF-A0A9D4T9Y8-F1
#
_cell.length_a   1.000
_cell.length_b   1.000
_cell.length_c   1.000
_cell.angle_alpha   90.00
_cell.angle_beta   90.00
_cell.angle_gamma   90.00
#
_symmetry.space_group_name_H-M   'P 1'
#
loop_
_entity.id
_entity.type
_entity.pdbx_description
1 polymer ?
#
loop_
_entity_poly.entity_id
_entity_poly.type
_entity_poly.pdbx_seq_one_letter_code
_entity_poly.pdbx_strand_id
1 'polypeptide(L)'
;MHQTQQGQQLAIRLLSRPNSGMGRHALEYAALVPEMPHCGWLPIPPHRDRGLEISTTVPGVRCKRRTPHRTADRLFRLSGSGNPKCVQCPADETIDHILLQCPGYDDHRRRLFGAFSRLGLPHLCLDELLFPSAQHSKVLQAFYALLDFFGDADLFTRL
;
A
#
# COMPACT_ATOMS: atom_id res chain seq x y z
N MET A 1 -10.36 -3.06 37.16
CA MET A 1 -10.46 -2.20 35.97
C MET A 1 -11.81 -2.44 35.33
N HIS A 2 -12.59 -1.38 35.13
CA HIS A 2 -13.87 -1.44 34.43
C HIS A 2 -13.65 -2.05 33.04
N GLN A 3 -14.41 -3.10 32.69
CA GLN A 3 -14.72 -3.35 31.28
C GLN A 3 -15.13 -1.98 30.74
N THR A 4 -14.34 -1.39 29.85
CA THR A 4 -14.61 -0.03 29.38
C THR A 4 -16.05 -0.02 28.90
N GLN A 5 -16.92 0.80 29.51
CA GLN A 5 -18.36 0.83 29.21
C GLN A 5 -18.63 0.84 27.69
N GLN A 6 -17.70 1.41 26.93
CA GLN A 6 -17.67 1.44 25.48
C GLN A 6 -17.67 0.05 24.80
N GLY A 7 -16.91 -0.93 25.31
CA GLY A 7 -16.85 -2.29 24.75
C GLY A 7 -18.15 -3.07 24.97
N GLN A 8 -18.72 -2.96 26.16
CA GLN A 8 -20.05 -3.51 26.46
C GLN A 8 -21.14 -2.85 25.60
N GLN A 9 -21.11 -1.51 25.48
CA GLN A 9 -22.05 -0.78 24.63
C GLN A 9 -21.94 -1.16 23.15
N LEU A 10 -20.73 -1.44 22.65
CA LEU A 10 -20.55 -1.90 21.28
C LEU A 10 -21.17 -3.27 21.07
N ALA A 11 -20.93 -4.23 21.96
CA ALA A 11 -21.55 -5.55 21.89
C ALA A 11 -23.08 -5.47 21.90
N ILE A 12 -23.65 -4.64 22.79
CA ILE A 12 -25.11 -4.39 22.85
C ILE A 12 -25.63 -3.80 21.54
N ARG A 13 -24.91 -2.84 20.93
CA ARG A 13 -25.31 -2.23 19.64
C ARG A 13 -25.21 -3.19 18.45
N LEU A 14 -24.24 -4.10 18.45
CA LEU A 14 -24.09 -5.09 17.39
C LEU A 14 -25.19 -6.14 17.47
N LEU A 15 -25.51 -6.61 18.68
CA LEU A 15 -26.56 -7.59 18.92
C LEU A 15 -27.97 -7.01 18.70
N SER A 16 -28.17 -5.70 18.86
CA SER A 16 -29.46 -5.05 18.56
C SER A 16 -29.75 -4.91 17.06
N ARG A 17 -28.79 -5.26 16.18
CA ARG A 17 -28.93 -5.19 14.71
C ARG A 17 -28.55 -6.52 14.05
N PRO A 18 -29.30 -7.61 14.31
CA PRO A 18 -28.94 -8.95 13.88
C PRO A 18 -28.91 -9.13 12.36
N ASN A 19 -29.62 -8.28 11.62
CA ASN A 19 -29.68 -8.34 10.15
C ASN A 19 -28.51 -7.60 9.47
N SER A 20 -27.67 -6.89 10.22
CA SER A 20 -26.43 -6.32 9.67
C SER A 20 -25.34 -7.39 9.56
N GLY A 21 -24.42 -7.25 8.60
CA GLY A 21 -23.29 -8.19 8.48
C GLY A 21 -22.49 -8.32 9.78
N MET A 22 -22.24 -7.21 10.46
CA MET A 22 -21.57 -7.20 11.76
C MET A 22 -22.41 -7.82 12.89
N GLY A 23 -23.73 -7.65 12.88
CA GLY A 23 -24.63 -8.27 13.86
C GLY A 23 -24.70 -9.80 13.71
N ARG A 24 -24.69 -10.30 12.46
CA ARG A 24 -24.63 -11.74 12.19
C ARG A 24 -23.35 -12.37 12.75
N HIS A 25 -22.19 -11.77 12.50
CA HIS A 25 -20.93 -12.26 13.04
C HIS A 25 -20.88 -12.18 14.57
N ALA A 26 -21.48 -11.14 15.17
CA ALA A 26 -21.58 -11.05 16.63
C ALA A 26 -22.43 -12.18 17.23
N LEU A 27 -23.53 -12.57 16.57
CA LEU A 27 -24.37 -13.71 16.96
C LEU A 27 -23.64 -15.05 16.79
N GLU A 28 -22.98 -15.25 15.64
CA GLU A 28 -22.17 -16.45 15.38
C GLU A 28 -21.07 -16.60 16.45
N TYR A 29 -20.38 -15.51 16.77
CA TYR A 29 -19.36 -15.49 17.82
C TYR A 29 -19.94 -15.80 19.20
N ALA A 30 -21.08 -15.19 19.56
CA ALA A 30 -21.75 -15.45 20.84
C ALA A 30 -22.21 -16.91 20.99
N ALA A 31 -22.61 -17.56 19.89
CA ALA A 31 -22.95 -18.98 19.88
C ALA A 31 -21.72 -19.89 20.08
N LEU A 32 -20.55 -19.48 19.58
CA LEU A 32 -19.30 -20.22 19.72
C LEU A 32 -18.66 -20.07 21.10
N VAL A 33 -18.90 -18.94 21.77
CA VAL A 33 -18.33 -18.62 23.08
C VAL A 33 -19.46 -18.25 24.06
N PRO A 34 -20.27 -19.23 24.50
CA PRO A 34 -21.46 -18.98 25.33
C PRO A 34 -21.11 -18.41 26.71
N GLU A 35 -19.95 -18.78 27.24
CA GLU A 35 -19.35 -18.15 28.41
C GLU A 35 -18.04 -17.53 27.96
N MET A 36 -18.00 -16.20 27.88
CA MET A 36 -16.75 -15.49 27.77
C MET A 36 -15.99 -15.81 29.05
N PRO A 37 -14.91 -16.61 29.04
CA PRO A 37 -14.14 -16.82 30.25
C PRO A 37 -13.80 -15.43 30.76
N HIS A 38 -14.08 -15.17 32.03
CA HIS A 38 -13.50 -14.02 32.72
C HIS A 38 -12.00 -14.27 32.77
N CYS A 39 -11.33 -14.14 31.63
CA CYS A 39 -9.91 -14.03 31.57
C CYS A 39 -9.63 -12.82 32.44
N GLY A 40 -9.06 -13.05 33.62
CA GLY A 40 -8.51 -12.03 34.47
C GLY A 40 -7.31 -11.43 33.76
N TRP A 41 -7.57 -10.76 32.63
CA TRP A 41 -6.65 -9.87 31.95
C TRP A 41 -6.39 -8.76 32.95
N LEU A 42 -5.45 -9.01 33.85
CA LEU A 42 -4.80 -7.96 34.56
C LEU A 42 -4.22 -7.07 33.46
N PRO A 43 -4.50 -5.75 33.49
CA PRO A 43 -3.82 -4.83 32.60
C PRO A 43 -2.33 -5.12 32.73
N ILE A 44 -1.67 -5.36 31.60
CA ILE A 44 -0.21 -5.44 31.59
C ILE A 44 0.26 -4.14 32.26
N PRO A 45 1.00 -4.20 33.39
CA PRO A 45 1.41 -3.00 34.09
C PRO A 45 2.17 -2.11 33.09
N PRO A 46 1.95 -0.78 33.11
CA PRO A 46 2.68 0.11 32.21
C PRO A 46 4.17 -0.14 32.40
N HIS A 47 4.91 -0.33 31.30
CA HIS A 47 6.35 -0.54 31.33
C HIS A 47 7.00 0.74 31.89
N ARG A 48 7.17 0.81 33.21
CA ARG A 48 7.71 1.99 33.91
C ARG A 48 9.23 2.07 33.82
N ASP A 49 9.88 0.92 33.68
CA ASP A 49 11.34 0.82 33.80
C ASP A 49 12.07 0.61 32.47
N ARG A 50 11.33 0.39 31.37
CA ARG A 50 11.91 0.19 30.04
C ARG A 50 11.11 0.97 29.00
N GLY A 51 11.76 1.95 28.38
CA GLY A 51 11.20 2.63 27.22
C GLY A 51 10.81 1.60 26.16
N LEU A 52 9.62 1.76 25.58
CA LEU A 52 9.20 0.91 24.46
C LEU A 52 10.08 1.22 23.26
N GLU A 53 10.96 0.30 22.89
CA GLU A 53 11.66 0.35 21.61
C GLU A 53 10.69 -0.07 20.52
N ILE A 54 10.36 0.87 19.62
CA ILE A 54 9.59 0.56 18.41
C ILE A 54 10.50 -0.27 17.52
N SER A 55 10.34 -1.59 17.57
CA SER A 55 10.96 -2.45 16.57
C SER A 55 10.30 -2.16 15.22
N THR A 56 11.08 -1.58 14.31
CA THR A 56 10.65 -1.37 12.92
C THR A 56 10.65 -2.66 12.11
N THR A 57 11.14 -3.76 12.70
CA THR A 57 11.26 -5.07 12.07
C THR A 57 10.75 -6.17 12.99
N VAL A 58 9.57 -6.72 12.69
CA VAL A 58 9.06 -7.91 13.37
C VAL A 58 9.40 -9.13 12.50
N PRO A 59 10.19 -10.10 13.00
CA PRO A 59 10.51 -11.31 12.25
C PRO A 59 9.24 -12.05 11.82
N GLY A 60 9.11 -12.35 10.51
CA GLY A 60 7.96 -13.06 9.96
C GLY A 60 6.74 -12.19 9.62
N VAL A 61 6.69 -10.93 10.05
CA VAL A 61 5.62 -10.00 9.65
C VAL A 61 6.13 -9.12 8.52
N ARG A 62 5.81 -9.50 7.28
CA ARG A 62 6.09 -8.66 6.11
C ARG A 62 5.13 -7.47 6.15
N CYS A 63 5.62 -6.28 6.53
CA CYS A 63 4.84 -5.04 6.53
C CYS A 63 4.11 -4.88 5.19
N LYS A 64 2.76 -4.92 5.20
CA LYS A 64 1.89 -4.68 4.04
C LYS A 64 1.98 -3.24 3.47
N ARG A 65 2.98 -2.44 3.86
CA ARG A 65 3.06 -1.00 3.54
C ARG A 65 3.73 -0.66 2.22
N ARG A 66 4.24 -1.63 1.48
CA ARG A 66 4.58 -1.45 0.07
C ARG A 66 4.12 -2.69 -0.65
N THR A 67 3.01 -2.60 -1.37
CA THR A 67 2.74 -3.58 -2.42
C THR A 67 3.97 -3.56 -3.31
N PRO A 68 4.73 -4.65 -3.38
CA PRO A 68 5.90 -4.69 -4.24
C PRO A 68 5.43 -4.47 -5.68
N HIS A 69 5.91 -3.42 -6.35
CA HIS A 69 5.58 -3.13 -7.76
C HIS A 69 5.71 -4.39 -8.62
N ARG A 70 4.68 -4.72 -9.42
CA ARG A 70 4.63 -5.96 -10.21
C ARG A 70 5.35 -5.83 -11.54
N THR A 71 6.57 -5.28 -11.53
CA THR A 71 7.42 -5.31 -12.73
C THR A 71 7.68 -6.74 -13.17
N ALA A 72 7.86 -6.96 -14.48
CA ALA A 72 8.11 -8.31 -14.98
C ALA A 72 9.39 -8.94 -14.39
N ASP A 73 10.45 -8.16 -14.10
CA ASP A 73 11.60 -8.64 -13.32
C ASP A 73 11.18 -9.15 -11.92
N ARG A 74 10.29 -8.43 -11.23
CA ARG A 74 9.88 -8.82 -9.88
C ARG A 74 8.93 -10.01 -9.89
N LEU A 75 8.02 -10.08 -10.86
CA LEU A 75 7.18 -11.25 -11.08
C LEU A 75 8.05 -12.47 -11.37
N PHE A 76 9.02 -12.35 -12.28
CA PHE A 76 9.98 -13.40 -12.58
C PHE A 76 10.77 -13.85 -11.34
N ARG A 77 11.26 -12.93 -10.51
CA ARG A 77 11.94 -13.26 -9.25
C ARG A 77 11.03 -13.94 -8.22
N LEU A 78 9.73 -13.67 -8.23
CA LEU A 78 8.77 -14.21 -7.26
C LEU A 78 8.18 -15.55 -7.69
N SER A 79 7.89 -15.74 -8.98
CA SER A 79 7.24 -16.95 -9.50
C SER A 79 8.19 -17.88 -10.25
N GLY A 80 9.39 -17.42 -10.64
CA GLY A 80 10.28 -18.15 -11.54
C GLY A 80 9.73 -18.31 -12.96
N SER A 81 8.61 -17.65 -13.26
CA SER A 81 7.85 -17.78 -14.51
C SER A 81 7.60 -16.41 -15.13
N GLY A 82 7.70 -16.32 -16.46
CA GLY A 82 7.62 -15.07 -17.21
C GLY A 82 8.97 -14.65 -17.80
N ASN A 83 8.97 -13.56 -18.57
CA ASN A 83 10.18 -12.98 -19.14
C ASN A 83 10.47 -11.67 -18.39
N PRO A 84 11.64 -11.52 -17.73
CA PRO A 84 11.97 -10.28 -17.03
C PRO A 84 12.24 -9.11 -17.97
N LYS A 85 12.33 -9.35 -19.29
CA LYS A 85 12.67 -8.34 -20.28
C LYS A 85 11.49 -7.45 -20.67
N CYS A 86 11.82 -6.23 -21.04
CA CYS A 86 10.90 -5.28 -21.60
C CYS A 86 10.35 -5.78 -22.94
N VAL A 87 9.09 -5.50 -23.22
CA VAL A 87 8.48 -5.82 -24.52
C VAL A 87 9.06 -4.96 -25.64
N GLN A 88 9.48 -3.73 -25.32
CA GLN A 88 9.94 -2.74 -26.29
C GLN A 88 11.46 -2.76 -26.51
N CYS A 89 12.23 -3.41 -25.64
CA CYS A 89 13.69 -3.44 -25.76
C CYS A 89 14.30 -4.64 -25.02
N PRO A 90 15.56 -5.01 -25.28
CA PRO A 90 16.17 -6.22 -24.73
C PRO A 90 16.55 -6.13 -23.24
N ALA A 91 16.37 -4.98 -22.59
CA ALA A 91 16.71 -4.76 -21.18
C ALA A 91 15.64 -5.30 -20.22
N ASP A 92 15.99 -5.44 -18.95
CA ASP A 92 15.05 -5.88 -17.91
C ASP A 92 13.96 -4.82 -17.65
N GLU A 93 12.72 -5.28 -17.62
CA GLU A 93 11.53 -4.47 -17.39
C GLU A 93 11.43 -4.13 -15.89
N THR A 94 12.06 -3.02 -15.52
CA THR A 94 11.96 -2.38 -14.21
C THR A 94 11.22 -1.04 -14.33
N ILE A 95 10.72 -0.50 -13.22
CA ILE A 95 10.07 0.83 -13.22
C ILE A 95 11.09 1.90 -13.66
N ASP A 96 12.32 1.85 -13.14
CA ASP A 96 13.40 2.75 -13.54
C ASP A 96 13.62 2.69 -15.05
N HIS A 97 13.69 1.48 -15.61
CA HIS A 97 13.84 1.30 -17.02
C HIS A 97 12.71 1.95 -17.81
N ILE A 98 11.44 1.64 -17.48
CA ILE A 98 10.27 2.18 -18.19
C ILE A 98 10.21 3.71 -18.10
N LEU A 99 10.36 4.26 -16.90
CA LEU A 99 10.13 5.68 -16.61
C LEU A 99 11.32 6.59 -16.96
N LEU A 100 12.54 6.08 -17.04
CA LEU A 100 13.73 6.91 -17.24
C LEU A 100 14.57 6.53 -18.47
N GLN A 101 14.55 5.29 -18.96
CA GLN A 101 15.59 4.78 -19.88
C GLN A 101 15.08 4.08 -21.15
N CYS A 102 13.87 3.52 -21.15
CA CYS A 102 13.40 2.60 -22.18
C CYS A 102 13.16 3.28 -23.54
N PRO A 103 13.95 3.06 -24.60
CA PRO A 103 13.83 3.82 -25.84
C PRO A 103 12.44 3.70 -26.49
N GLY A 104 11.74 2.58 -26.32
CA GLY A 104 10.38 2.40 -26.85
C GLY A 104 9.30 3.25 -26.19
N TYR A 105 9.57 3.87 -25.03
CA TYR A 105 8.66 4.79 -24.37
C TYR A 105 9.15 6.26 -24.42
N ASP A 106 10.11 6.59 -25.29
CA ASP A 106 10.69 7.94 -25.38
C ASP A 106 9.63 9.03 -25.59
N ASP A 107 8.70 8.82 -26.51
CA ASP A 107 7.67 9.84 -26.82
C ASP A 107 6.65 10.02 -25.68
N HIS A 108 6.37 8.96 -24.93
CA HIS A 108 5.56 9.05 -23.71
C HIS A 108 6.33 9.79 -22.60
N ARG A 109 7.63 9.50 -22.43
CA ARG A 109 8.48 10.19 -21.46
C ARG A 109 8.66 11.67 -21.77
N ARG A 110 8.83 12.05 -23.04
CA ARG A 110 8.93 13.47 -23.43
C ARG A 110 7.68 14.25 -23.00
N ARG A 111 6.49 13.65 -23.13
CA ARG A 111 5.24 14.25 -22.66
C ARG A 111 5.19 14.36 -21.14
N LEU A 112 5.57 13.30 -20.43
CA LEU A 112 5.66 13.30 -18.96
C LEU A 112 6.65 14.35 -18.44
N PHE A 113 7.88 14.38 -18.95
CA PHE A 113 8.91 15.34 -18.57
C PHE A 113 8.54 16.78 -18.97
N GLY A 114 7.83 16.95 -20.09
CA GLY A 114 7.23 18.23 -20.46
C GLY A 114 6.18 18.71 -19.44
N ALA A 115 5.35 17.81 -18.91
CA ALA A 115 4.41 18.13 -17.84
C ALA A 115 5.14 18.53 -16.55
N PHE A 116 6.13 17.75 -16.12
CA PHE A 116 6.96 18.07 -14.94
C PHE A 116 7.69 19.40 -15.07
N SER A 117 8.27 19.67 -16.24
CA SER A 117 8.97 20.92 -16.53
C SER A 117 8.03 22.14 -16.45
N ARG A 118 6.80 22.04 -16.96
CA ARG A 118 5.78 23.11 -16.83
C ARG A 118 5.37 23.37 -15.37
N LEU A 119 5.41 22.34 -14.52
CA LEU A 119 5.12 22.46 -13.09
C LEU A 119 6.32 22.99 -12.29
N GLY A 120 7.50 23.06 -12.90
CA GLY A 120 8.77 23.40 -12.25
C GLY A 120 9.26 22.30 -11.32
N LEU A 121 8.98 21.04 -11.65
CA LEU A 121 9.36 19.87 -10.85
C LEU A 121 10.60 19.17 -11.43
N PRO A 122 11.49 18.67 -10.56
CA PRO A 122 12.61 17.85 -11.00
C PRO A 122 12.12 16.47 -11.47
N HIS A 123 12.85 15.85 -12.39
CA HIS A 123 12.47 14.58 -13.04
C HIS A 123 13.71 13.76 -13.43
N LEU A 124 14.84 13.96 -12.74
CA LEU A 124 16.12 13.36 -13.10
C LEU A 124 16.28 11.96 -12.53
N CYS A 125 15.53 11.63 -11.47
CA CYS A 125 15.53 10.31 -10.86
C CYS A 125 14.12 9.82 -10.55
N LEU A 126 14.02 8.53 -10.22
CA LEU A 126 12.74 7.88 -9.95
C LEU A 126 12.05 8.46 -8.71
N ASP A 127 12.82 8.77 -7.67
CA ASP A 127 12.27 9.32 -6.43
C ASP A 127 11.64 10.71 -6.66
N GLU A 128 12.27 11.55 -7.48
CA GLU A 128 11.71 12.86 -7.86
C GLU A 128 10.44 12.71 -8.69
N LEU A 129 10.39 11.70 -9.55
CA LEU A 129 9.25 11.43 -10.42
C LEU A 129 8.06 10.89 -9.62
N LEU A 130 8.28 9.91 -8.75
CA LEU A 130 7.22 9.25 -7.96
C LEU A 130 6.82 10.02 -6.70
N PHE A 131 7.75 10.76 -6.11
CA PHE A 131 7.56 11.47 -4.83
C PHE A 131 8.09 12.92 -4.88
N PRO A 132 7.57 13.77 -5.79
CA PRO A 132 8.05 15.14 -5.92
C PRO A 132 7.78 15.95 -4.65
N SER A 133 8.80 16.66 -4.17
CA SER A 133 8.71 17.57 -3.02
C SER A 133 8.20 18.94 -3.47
N ALA A 134 6.88 19.10 -3.53
CA ALA A 134 6.27 20.37 -3.95
C ALA A 134 4.94 20.65 -3.23
N GLN A 135 4.33 21.78 -3.56
CA GLN A 135 2.96 22.08 -3.13
C GLN A 135 1.99 20.99 -3.60
N HIS A 136 1.04 20.64 -2.73
CA HIS A 136 0.11 19.53 -2.95
C HIS A 136 -0.62 19.58 -4.31
N SER A 137 -1.01 20.77 -4.79
CA SER A 137 -1.64 20.94 -6.09
C SER A 137 -0.76 20.50 -7.25
N LYS A 138 0.54 20.84 -7.21
CA LYS A 138 1.52 20.43 -8.22
C LYS A 138 1.81 18.94 -8.16
N VAL A 139 1.90 18.38 -6.95
CA VAL A 139 2.07 16.93 -6.75
C VAL A 139 0.90 16.16 -7.35
N LEU A 140 -0.34 16.64 -7.14
CA LEU A 140 -1.53 16.03 -7.71
C LEU A 140 -1.53 16.10 -9.24
N GLN A 141 -1.13 17.23 -9.83
CA GLN A 141 -1.00 17.36 -11.29
C GLN A 141 0.10 16.46 -11.86
N ALA A 142 1.24 16.35 -11.17
CA ALA A 142 2.31 15.43 -11.54
C ALA A 142 1.86 13.97 -11.48
N PHE A 143 1.06 13.62 -10.48
CA PHE A 143 0.45 12.30 -10.35
C PHE A 143 -0.51 12.00 -11.50
N TYR A 144 -1.36 12.95 -11.91
CA TYR A 144 -2.21 12.75 -13.09
C TYR A 144 -1.37 12.59 -14.38
N ALA A 145 -0.30 13.37 -14.55
CA ALA A 145 0.59 13.20 -15.69
C ALA A 145 1.26 11.81 -15.71
N LEU A 146 1.57 11.25 -14.53
CA LEU A 146 2.04 9.87 -14.41
C LEU A 146 0.96 8.85 -14.79
N LEU A 147 -0.29 9.05 -14.37
CA LEU A 147 -1.39 8.18 -14.76
C LEU A 147 -1.65 8.23 -16.27
N ASP A 148 -1.59 9.41 -16.86
CA ASP A 148 -1.71 9.58 -18.32
C ASP A 148 -0.58 8.84 -19.05
N PHE A 149 0.65 8.91 -18.51
CA PHE A 149 1.77 8.12 -19.04
C PHE A 149 1.47 6.62 -19.00
N PHE A 150 1.00 6.09 -17.86
CA PHE A 150 0.69 4.65 -17.73
C PHE A 150 -0.49 4.23 -18.62
N GLY A 151 -1.45 5.12 -18.84
CA GLY A 151 -2.58 4.90 -19.75
C GLY A 151 -2.15 4.85 -21.20
N ASP A 152 -1.43 5.87 -21.66
CA ASP A 152 -0.95 5.98 -23.03
C ASP A 152 0.03 4.86 -23.39
N ALA A 153 0.82 4.38 -22.42
CA ALA A 153 1.80 3.31 -22.60
C ALA A 153 1.22 1.89 -22.44
N ASP A 154 -0.09 1.77 -22.18
CA ASP A 154 -0.80 0.51 -21.90
C ASP A 154 -0.14 -0.34 -20.79
N LEU A 155 0.29 0.33 -19.72
CA LEU A 155 1.03 -0.28 -18.61
C LEU A 155 0.14 -0.67 -17.42
N PHE A 156 -1.09 -0.18 -17.34
CA PHE A 156 -2.01 -0.45 -16.22
C PHE A 156 -2.37 -1.93 -16.05
N THR A 157 -2.36 -2.70 -17.13
CA THR A 157 -2.66 -4.13 -17.09
C THR A 157 -1.45 -4.96 -16.63
N ARG A 158 -0.27 -4.34 -16.53
CA ARG A 158 1.03 -5.02 -16.37
C ARG A 158 1.79 -4.64 -15.10
N LEU A 159 1.62 -3.43 -14.56
CA LEU A 159 2.30 -2.92 -13.34
C LEU A 159 1.34 -2.71 -12.16
#